data_AF-A0A1X7SZ87-F1
#
_entry.id   AF-A0A1X7SZ87-F1
#
_cell.length_a   1.000
_cell.length_b   1.000
_cell.length_c   1.000
_cell.angle_alpha   90.00
_cell.angle_beta   90.00
_cell.angle_gamma   90.00
#
_symmetry.space_group_name_H-M   'P 1'
#
loop_
_entity.id
_entity.type
_entity.pdbx_description
1 polymer ?
#
loop_
_entity_poly.entity_id
_entity_poly.type
_entity_poly.pdbx_seq_one_letter_code
_entity_poly.pdbx_strand_id
1 'polypeptide(L)'
;MDDKNPPSPSSSVQLALISHLHNLFSSFPDPIIVVGDFNCPDINWDLLDSSSPLSSSLCDLVFQFQLSQLVNLPTHSKGNILDLLLTNSEDLINDISVSTSPFSNSDHLPISFLIKYNSSHSLPKYVSHSFRDYSKVDFEGMNDFLLDWDFSRCLASSDVEEIWSQFKVAINTAIDKFVP
;
A
#
# COMPACT_ATOMS: atom_id res chain seq x y z
N MET A 1 -16.95 5.72 20.91
CA MET A 1 -16.31 6.59 19.90
C MET A 1 -17.01 6.29 18.61
N ASP A 2 -17.72 7.25 18.06
CA ASP A 2 -18.48 7.06 16.82
C ASP A 2 -17.50 6.93 15.66
N ASP A 3 -17.42 5.71 15.16
CA ASP A 3 -16.43 5.27 14.20
C ASP A 3 -16.99 5.50 12.80
N LYS A 4 -16.63 6.64 12.21
CA LYS A 4 -16.94 6.94 10.81
C LYS A 4 -16.03 6.06 9.97
N ASN A 5 -16.57 4.95 9.44
CA ASN A 5 -15.97 4.34 8.25
C ASN A 5 -15.74 5.48 7.23
N PRO A 6 -14.56 5.56 6.59
CA PRO A 6 -14.34 6.56 5.56
C PRO A 6 -15.46 6.46 4.51
N PRO A 7 -15.96 7.60 4.00
CA PRO A 7 -16.99 7.59 2.98
C PRO A 7 -16.52 6.76 1.79
N SER A 8 -17.43 5.98 1.20
CA SER A 8 -17.11 5.19 0.02
C SER A 8 -16.45 6.07 -1.04
N PRO A 9 -15.36 5.62 -1.68
CA PRO A 9 -14.66 6.41 -2.70
C PRO A 9 -15.62 6.77 -3.83
N SER A 10 -15.37 7.90 -4.51
CA SER A 10 -16.17 8.28 -5.68
C SER A 10 -16.12 7.19 -6.75
N SER A 11 -17.15 7.11 -7.59
CA SER A 11 -17.20 6.16 -8.71
C SER A 11 -16.00 6.29 -9.64
N SER A 12 -15.48 7.51 -9.84
CA SER A 12 -14.26 7.74 -10.64
C SER A 12 -13.02 7.07 -10.05
N VAL A 13 -12.84 7.11 -8.73
CA VAL A 13 -11.71 6.47 -8.03
C VAL A 13 -11.85 4.96 -8.09
N GLN A 14 -13.07 4.44 -7.88
CA GLN A 14 -13.37 3.01 -8.00
C GLN A 14 -13.03 2.49 -9.40
N LEU A 15 -13.48 3.18 -10.45
CA LEU A 15 -13.18 2.83 -11.83
C LEU A 15 -11.69 2.89 -12.14
N ALA A 16 -10.98 3.90 -11.61
CA ALA A 16 -9.54 4.03 -11.80
C ALA A 16 -8.77 2.86 -11.15
N LEU A 17 -9.15 2.44 -9.95
CA LEU A 17 -8.57 1.28 -9.27
C LEU A 17 -8.76 0.00 -10.08
N ILE A 18 -10.01 -0.32 -10.46
CA ILE A 18 -10.32 -1.52 -11.24
C ILE A 18 -9.57 -1.50 -12.58
N SER A 19 -9.54 -0.37 -13.26
CA SER A 19 -8.80 -0.22 -14.52
C SER A 19 -7.29 -0.44 -14.33
N HIS A 20 -6.73 0.07 -13.22
CA HIS A 20 -5.31 -0.11 -12.93
C HIS A 20 -4.97 -1.58 -12.66
N LEU A 21 -5.76 -2.27 -11.85
CA LEU A 21 -5.59 -3.69 -11.55
C LEU A 21 -5.76 -4.54 -12.81
N HIS A 22 -6.77 -4.26 -13.62
CA HIS A 22 -6.99 -4.96 -14.90
C HIS A 22 -5.76 -4.83 -15.81
N ASN A 23 -5.23 -3.62 -15.97
CA ASN A 23 -4.02 -3.39 -16.75
C ASN A 23 -2.80 -4.12 -16.16
N LEU A 24 -2.65 -4.13 -14.84
CA LEU A 24 -1.56 -4.83 -14.15
C LEU A 24 -1.59 -6.33 -14.47
N PHE A 25 -2.72 -7.00 -14.24
CA PHE A 25 -2.84 -8.44 -14.48
C PHE A 25 -2.90 -8.81 -15.97
N SER A 26 -3.27 -7.88 -16.86
CA SER A 26 -3.24 -8.10 -18.31
C SER A 26 -1.84 -7.95 -18.92
N SER A 27 -1.00 -7.09 -18.35
CA SER A 27 0.25 -6.66 -18.99
C SER A 27 1.45 -7.48 -18.59
N PHE A 28 1.43 -8.10 -17.41
CA PHE A 28 2.57 -8.82 -16.87
C PHE A 28 2.28 -10.33 -16.85
N PRO A 29 3.12 -11.15 -17.51
CA PRO A 29 2.98 -12.61 -17.46
C PRO A 29 3.54 -13.22 -16.16
N ASP A 30 4.28 -12.43 -15.38
CA ASP A 30 4.93 -12.87 -14.15
C ASP A 30 3.94 -12.99 -12.98
N PRO A 31 4.32 -13.71 -11.92
CA PRO A 31 3.55 -13.73 -10.68
C PRO A 31 3.37 -12.34 -10.08
N ILE A 32 2.13 -11.96 -9.80
CA ILE A 32 1.74 -10.68 -9.20
C ILE A 32 1.11 -10.95 -7.83
N ILE A 33 1.50 -10.14 -6.85
CA ILE A 33 0.93 -10.12 -5.51
C ILE A 33 0.44 -8.70 -5.23
N VAL A 34 -0.84 -8.55 -4.94
CA VAL A 34 -1.47 -7.28 -4.55
C VAL A 34 -2.00 -7.43 -3.14
N VAL A 35 -1.62 -6.49 -2.26
CA VAL A 35 -2.07 -6.45 -0.87
C VAL A 35 -2.51 -5.06 -0.47
N GLY A 36 -3.61 -4.95 0.27
CA GLY A 36 -4.07 -3.68 0.83
C GLY A 36 -5.54 -3.70 1.22
N ASP A 37 -5.99 -2.58 1.81
CA ASP A 37 -7.39 -2.34 2.17
C ASP A 37 -8.22 -1.95 0.93
N PHE A 38 -9.15 -2.80 0.55
CA PHE A 38 -10.09 -2.55 -0.55
C PHE A 38 -11.44 -2.00 -0.05
N ASN A 39 -11.71 -2.10 1.25
CA ASN A 39 -12.95 -1.69 1.88
C ASN A 39 -14.22 -2.26 1.18
N CYS A 40 -14.18 -3.56 0.85
CA CYS A 40 -15.26 -4.31 0.20
C CYS A 40 -15.87 -5.37 1.15
N PRO A 41 -16.52 -4.98 2.26
CA PRO A 41 -16.99 -5.91 3.29
C PRO A 41 -18.15 -6.81 2.84
N ASP A 42 -18.83 -6.47 1.75
CA ASP A 42 -20.02 -7.17 1.26
C ASP A 42 -19.70 -8.31 0.28
N ILE A 43 -18.42 -8.56 -0.02
CA ILE A 43 -18.01 -9.70 -0.84
C ILE A 43 -18.18 -11.00 -0.05
N ASN A 44 -18.93 -11.93 -0.63
CA ASN A 44 -18.90 -13.33 -0.25
C ASN A 44 -17.83 -14.05 -1.09
N TRP A 45 -16.66 -14.30 -0.49
CA TRP A 45 -15.53 -14.93 -1.17
C TRP A 45 -15.77 -16.40 -1.55
N ASP A 46 -16.64 -17.12 -0.84
CA ASP A 46 -16.98 -18.52 -1.18
C ASP A 46 -17.85 -18.60 -2.44
N LEU A 47 -18.73 -17.63 -2.64
CA LEU A 47 -19.63 -17.54 -3.80
C LEU A 47 -19.10 -16.62 -4.91
N LEU A 48 -18.05 -15.86 -4.61
CA LEU A 48 -17.54 -14.75 -5.42
C LEU A 48 -18.65 -13.79 -5.87
N ASP A 49 -19.50 -13.38 -4.92
CA ASP A 49 -20.68 -12.55 -5.15
C ASP A 49 -20.70 -11.34 -4.20
N SER A 50 -21.38 -10.26 -4.61
CA SER A 50 -21.47 -9.03 -3.82
C SER A 50 -22.61 -8.12 -4.27
N SER A 51 -22.89 -7.09 -3.48
CA SER A 51 -24.00 -6.15 -3.72
C SER A 51 -23.56 -4.78 -4.23
N SER A 52 -22.32 -4.37 -3.92
CA SER A 52 -21.81 -3.05 -4.24
C SER A 52 -21.08 -3.03 -5.60
N PRO A 53 -21.16 -1.94 -6.38
CA PRO A 53 -20.53 -1.88 -7.70
C PRO A 53 -19.01 -2.14 -7.70
N LEU A 54 -18.28 -1.62 -6.70
CA LEU A 54 -16.84 -1.84 -6.57
C LEU A 54 -16.56 -3.31 -6.27
N SER A 55 -17.26 -3.88 -5.30
CA SER A 55 -17.15 -5.28 -4.92
C SER A 55 -17.45 -6.21 -6.09
N SER A 56 -18.50 -5.94 -6.87
CA SER A 56 -18.85 -6.76 -8.03
C SER A 56 -17.78 -6.68 -9.12
N SER A 57 -17.27 -5.47 -9.38
CA SER A 57 -16.17 -5.28 -10.34
C SER A 57 -14.89 -6.00 -9.89
N LEU A 58 -14.64 -6.07 -8.57
CA LEU A 58 -13.51 -6.81 -8.02
C LEU A 58 -13.72 -8.32 -8.15
N CYS A 59 -14.92 -8.83 -7.89
CA CYS A 59 -15.29 -10.23 -8.14
C CYS A 59 -15.07 -10.62 -9.62
N ASP A 60 -15.53 -9.77 -10.54
CA ASP A 60 -15.35 -9.98 -11.99
C ASP A 60 -13.86 -10.04 -12.36
N LEU A 61 -13.04 -9.15 -11.80
CA LEU A 61 -11.59 -9.12 -12.02
C LEU A 61 -10.92 -10.39 -11.48
N VAL A 62 -11.26 -10.78 -10.24
CA VAL A 62 -10.75 -12.00 -9.60
C VAL A 62 -11.09 -13.22 -10.45
N PHE A 63 -12.33 -13.32 -10.93
CA PHE A 63 -12.76 -14.39 -11.82
C PHE A 63 -12.02 -14.36 -13.17
N GLN A 64 -11.95 -13.20 -13.81
CA GLN A 64 -11.36 -13.01 -15.13
C GLN A 64 -9.89 -13.43 -15.19
N PHE A 65 -9.10 -13.05 -14.19
CA PHE A 65 -7.67 -13.33 -14.14
C PHE A 65 -7.32 -14.57 -13.31
N GLN A 66 -8.32 -15.34 -12.86
CA GLN A 66 -8.15 -16.52 -12.00
C GLN A 66 -7.29 -16.19 -10.77
N LEU A 67 -7.58 -15.05 -10.16
CA LEU A 67 -6.88 -14.62 -8.96
C LEU A 67 -7.41 -15.35 -7.75
N SER A 68 -6.55 -15.45 -6.76
CA SER A 68 -6.85 -16.03 -5.47
C SER A 68 -6.76 -14.97 -4.41
N GLN A 69 -7.84 -14.84 -3.63
CA GLN A 69 -7.83 -14.11 -2.38
C GLN A 69 -7.41 -15.09 -1.28
N LEU A 70 -6.34 -14.77 -0.57
CA LEU A 70 -5.70 -15.70 0.37
C LEU A 70 -5.95 -15.39 1.86
N VAL A 71 -6.70 -14.33 2.18
CA VAL A 71 -6.99 -13.92 3.57
C VAL A 71 -8.39 -14.39 3.96
N ASN A 72 -8.46 -15.42 4.80
CA ASN A 72 -9.74 -16.02 5.22
C ASN A 72 -10.17 -15.68 6.65
N LEU A 73 -9.45 -14.78 7.31
CA LEU A 73 -9.75 -14.31 8.66
C LEU A 73 -10.07 -12.80 8.64
N PRO A 74 -10.95 -12.32 9.53
CA PRO A 74 -11.23 -10.90 9.65
C PRO A 74 -9.97 -10.07 9.82
N THR A 75 -9.83 -8.99 9.05
CA THR A 75 -8.71 -8.04 9.12
C THR A 75 -9.12 -6.74 9.81
N HIS A 76 -10.34 -6.67 10.31
CA HIS A 76 -10.88 -5.52 10.99
C HIS A 76 -11.63 -5.95 12.26
N SER A 77 -11.56 -5.14 13.32
CA SER A 77 -12.14 -5.39 14.65
C SER A 77 -13.65 -5.69 14.65
N LYS A 78 -14.36 -5.22 13.62
CA LYS A 78 -15.81 -5.48 13.39
C LYS A 78 -16.11 -6.84 12.74
N GLY A 79 -15.10 -7.65 12.45
CA GLY A 79 -15.28 -8.98 11.86
C GLY A 79 -15.27 -9.03 10.33
N ASN A 80 -14.93 -7.93 9.66
CA ASN A 80 -14.87 -7.85 8.20
C ASN A 80 -13.47 -8.23 7.67
N ILE A 81 -13.43 -8.76 6.45
CA ILE A 81 -12.21 -8.91 5.65
C ILE A 81 -12.16 -7.71 4.71
N LEU A 82 -11.33 -6.72 5.04
CA LEU A 82 -11.16 -5.49 4.24
C LEU A 82 -9.82 -5.47 3.50
N ASP A 83 -8.80 -6.02 4.16
CA ASP A 83 -7.46 -6.14 3.63
C ASP A 83 -7.33 -7.47 2.88
N LEU A 84 -7.03 -7.40 1.59
CA LEU A 84 -6.98 -8.57 0.70
C LEU A 84 -5.55 -8.90 0.33
N LEU A 85 -5.27 -10.19 0.13
CA LEU A 85 -4.06 -10.68 -0.53
C LEU A 85 -4.48 -11.38 -1.82
N LEU A 86 -4.38 -10.67 -2.94
CA LEU A 86 -4.75 -11.15 -4.27
C LEU A 86 -3.50 -11.58 -5.04
N THR A 87 -3.53 -12.76 -5.66
CA THR A 87 -2.42 -13.24 -6.50
C THR A 87 -2.89 -14.17 -7.61
N ASN A 88 -2.15 -14.20 -8.72
CA ASN A 88 -2.29 -15.21 -9.78
C ASN A 88 -1.34 -16.42 -9.56
N SER A 89 -0.70 -16.55 -8.39
CA SER A 89 0.29 -17.58 -8.11
C SER A 89 0.32 -17.92 -6.61
N GLU A 90 -0.70 -18.65 -6.15
CA GLU A 90 -0.83 -19.07 -4.74
C GLU A 90 0.40 -19.80 -4.20
N ASP A 91 1.05 -20.63 -5.03
CA ASP A 91 2.22 -21.44 -4.66
C ASP A 91 3.43 -20.63 -4.15
N LEU A 92 3.44 -19.32 -4.43
CA LEU A 92 4.47 -18.41 -3.94
C LEU A 92 4.20 -17.95 -2.50
N ILE A 93 3.00 -18.08 -1.98
CA ILE A 93 2.62 -17.55 -0.67
C ILE A 93 2.55 -18.68 0.35
N ASN A 94 3.18 -18.48 1.51
CA ASN A 94 3.14 -19.42 2.64
C ASN A 94 2.87 -18.69 3.96
N ASP A 95 2.54 -19.45 4.99
CA ASP A 95 2.44 -18.99 6.39
C ASP A 95 1.58 -17.72 6.58
N ILE A 96 0.43 -17.68 5.91
CA ILE A 96 -0.52 -16.57 6.05
C ILE A 96 -1.13 -16.60 7.45
N SER A 97 -1.09 -15.46 8.12
CA SER A 97 -1.70 -15.26 9.43
C SER A 97 -2.26 -13.85 9.55
N VAL A 98 -3.35 -13.72 10.31
CA VAL A 98 -3.91 -12.43 10.71
C VAL A 98 -3.75 -12.31 12.22
N SER A 99 -3.17 -11.21 12.67
CA SER A 99 -2.94 -10.97 14.09
C SER A 99 -4.26 -10.91 14.86
N THR A 100 -4.30 -11.50 16.05
CA THR A 100 -5.45 -11.40 16.96
C THR A 100 -5.48 -10.09 17.74
N SER A 101 -4.38 -9.33 17.74
CA SER A 101 -4.29 -8.02 18.37
C SER A 101 -4.07 -6.95 17.31
N PRO A 102 -4.86 -5.87 17.31
CA PRO A 102 -4.54 -4.71 16.49
C PRO A 102 -3.25 -4.03 16.98
N PHE A 103 -2.66 -3.19 16.14
CA PHE A 103 -1.69 -2.20 16.59
C PHE A 103 -2.37 -1.19 17.53
N SER A 104 -1.60 -0.59 18.44
CA SER A 104 -2.15 0.44 19.35
C SER A 104 -2.83 1.55 18.55
N ASN A 105 -4.12 1.77 18.81
CA ASN A 105 -5.00 2.74 18.15
C ASN A 105 -5.44 2.43 16.70
N SER A 106 -5.27 1.21 16.20
CA SER A 106 -5.87 0.76 14.95
C SER A 106 -7.02 -0.22 15.21
N ASP A 107 -8.03 -0.18 14.35
CA ASP A 107 -9.11 -1.16 14.24
C ASP A 107 -8.79 -2.26 13.20
N HIS A 108 -7.74 -2.09 12.39
CA HIS A 108 -7.23 -3.11 11.48
C HIS A 108 -6.29 -4.09 12.18
N LEU A 109 -6.33 -5.34 11.71
CA LEU A 109 -5.54 -6.46 12.18
C LEU A 109 -4.45 -6.78 11.15
N PRO A 110 -3.17 -6.75 11.54
CA PRO A 110 -2.06 -6.99 10.62
C PRO A 110 -2.10 -8.37 9.97
N ILE A 111 -1.83 -8.42 8.66
CA ILE A 111 -1.60 -9.65 7.91
C ILE A 111 -0.09 -9.91 7.81
N SER A 112 0.33 -11.15 8.03
CA SER A 112 1.71 -11.62 7.80
C SER A 112 1.69 -12.85 6.90
N PHE A 113 2.64 -12.93 5.96
CA PHE A 113 2.83 -14.07 5.07
C PHE A 113 4.28 -14.10 4.56
N LEU A 114 4.71 -15.25 4.05
CA LEU A 114 6.02 -15.46 3.45
C LEU A 114 5.89 -15.60 1.93
N ILE A 115 6.79 -14.95 1.21
CA ILE A 115 6.91 -15.10 -0.25
C ILE A 115 8.06 -16.05 -0.55
N LYS A 116 7.74 -17.19 -1.16
CA LYS A 116 8.68 -18.18 -1.64
C LYS A 116 9.36 -17.68 -2.90
N TYR A 117 10.68 -17.52 -2.84
CA TYR A 117 11.49 -17.12 -3.97
C TYR A 117 12.54 -18.19 -4.27
N ASN A 118 12.43 -18.84 -5.42
CA ASN A 118 13.42 -19.83 -5.88
C ASN A 118 14.50 -19.11 -6.70
N SER A 119 15.61 -18.71 -6.08
CA SER A 119 16.75 -18.14 -6.79
C SER A 119 17.62 -19.22 -7.43
N SER A 120 17.24 -19.68 -8.63
CA SER A 120 18.18 -20.42 -9.51
C SER A 120 19.09 -19.46 -10.30
N HIS A 121 18.81 -18.16 -10.27
CA HIS A 121 19.67 -17.13 -10.82
C HIS A 121 20.69 -16.70 -9.76
N SER A 122 21.98 -16.71 -10.13
CA SER A 122 23.03 -16.01 -9.40
C SER A 122 22.49 -14.62 -9.07
N LEU A 123 22.44 -14.27 -7.78
CA LEU A 123 22.07 -12.93 -7.32
C LEU A 123 22.66 -11.92 -8.32
N PRO A 124 21.85 -11.03 -8.93
CA PRO A 124 22.41 -9.99 -9.78
C PRO A 124 23.55 -9.36 -9.00
N LYS A 125 24.75 -9.28 -9.61
CA LYS A 125 25.91 -8.64 -8.99
C LYS A 125 25.39 -7.36 -8.36
N TYR A 126 25.43 -7.28 -7.04
CA TYR A 126 24.87 -6.18 -6.27
C TYR A 126 25.33 -4.90 -6.96
N VAL A 127 24.43 -4.25 -7.69
CA VAL A 127 24.69 -2.92 -8.21
C VAL A 127 24.76 -2.13 -6.93
N SER A 128 25.96 -1.66 -6.60
CA SER A 128 26.19 -0.81 -5.44
C SER A 128 25.40 0.47 -5.63
N HIS A 129 24.10 0.43 -5.31
CA HIS A 129 23.33 1.62 -5.06
C HIS A 129 23.88 2.17 -3.74
N SER A 130 24.38 3.40 -3.77
CA SER A 130 24.62 4.16 -2.56
C SER A 130 23.25 4.42 -1.93
N PHE A 131 22.86 3.58 -0.97
CA PHE A 131 21.67 3.81 -0.18
C PHE A 131 22.01 4.80 0.94
N ARG A 132 21.05 5.68 1.23
CA ARG A 132 21.13 6.59 2.36
C ARG A 132 21.11 5.82 3.68
N ASP A 133 22.12 6.02 4.51
CA ASP A 133 22.25 5.43 5.83
C ASP A 133 21.57 6.33 6.87
N TYR A 134 20.26 6.18 7.01
CA TYR A 134 19.47 6.91 8.00
C TYR A 134 19.81 6.57 9.46
N SER A 135 20.70 5.60 9.72
CA SER A 135 21.24 5.38 11.06
C SER A 135 22.35 6.37 11.42
N LYS A 136 22.92 7.07 10.43
CA LYS A 136 24.03 8.01 10.57
C LYS A 136 23.66 9.44 10.21
N VAL A 137 22.39 9.79 10.32
CA VAL A 137 21.94 11.17 10.06
C VAL A 137 22.57 12.12 11.07
N ASP A 138 23.11 13.23 10.56
CA ASP A 138 23.42 14.40 11.39
C ASP A 138 22.13 15.19 11.66
N PHE A 139 21.38 14.75 12.67
CA PHE A 139 20.10 15.37 13.02
C PHE A 139 20.25 16.81 13.52
N GLU A 140 21.37 17.14 14.17
CA GLU A 140 21.63 18.49 14.68
C GLU A 140 21.82 19.45 13.50
N GLY A 141 22.73 19.13 12.59
CA GLY A 141 22.96 19.92 11.38
C GLY A 141 21.72 20.00 10.48
N MET A 142 20.97 18.90 10.36
CA MET A 142 19.72 18.86 9.59
C MET A 142 18.65 19.78 10.19
N ASN A 143 18.51 19.79 11.51
CA ASN A 143 17.55 20.64 12.21
C ASN A 143 17.91 22.12 12.07
N ASP A 144 19.18 22.47 12.28
CA ASP A 144 19.66 23.85 12.09
C ASP A 144 19.43 24.35 10.67
N PHE A 145 19.72 23.51 9.67
CA PHE A 145 19.48 23.82 8.26
C PHE A 145 17.99 24.05 7.95
N LEU A 146 17.10 23.21 8.49
CA LEU A 146 15.66 23.36 8.26
C LEU A 146 15.09 24.55 9.02
N LEU A 147 15.62 24.90 10.20
CA LEU A 147 15.22 26.09 10.94
C LEU A 147 15.61 27.39 10.21
N ASP A 148 16.71 27.38 9.47
CA ASP A 148 17.15 28.51 8.63
C ASP A 148 16.46 28.57 7.25
N TRP A 149 15.82 27.47 6.83
CA TRP A 149 15.19 27.40 5.52
C TRP A 149 13.96 28.34 5.40
N ASP A 150 13.90 29.12 4.32
CA ASP A 150 12.79 30.05 4.08
C ASP A 150 11.52 29.31 3.63
N PHE A 151 10.67 28.95 4.60
CA PHE A 151 9.35 28.38 4.37
C PHE A 151 8.26 29.41 4.03
N SER A 152 8.57 30.70 3.91
CA SER A 152 7.56 31.72 3.59
C SER A 152 6.82 31.43 2.28
N ARG A 153 7.49 30.80 1.31
CA ARG A 153 6.89 30.35 0.04
C ARG A 153 5.80 29.30 0.22
N CYS A 154 5.95 28.42 1.21
CA CYS A 154 4.92 27.44 1.57
C CYS A 154 3.70 28.11 2.18
N LEU A 155 3.88 29.24 2.87
CA LEU A 155 2.80 29.97 3.54
C LEU A 155 2.11 31.00 2.63
N ALA A 156 2.75 31.35 1.50
CA ALA A 156 2.24 32.34 0.55
C ALA A 156 1.27 31.78 -0.48
N SER A 157 1.26 30.45 -0.69
CA SER A 157 0.36 29.78 -1.63
C SER A 157 -0.87 29.22 -0.91
N SER A 158 -2.01 29.18 -1.60
CA SER A 158 -3.18 28.39 -1.19
C SER A 158 -3.35 27.10 -2.00
N ASP A 159 -2.44 26.85 -2.95
CA ASP A 159 -2.40 25.63 -3.75
C ASP A 159 -1.59 24.55 -3.01
N VAL A 160 -2.25 23.48 -2.62
CA VAL A 160 -1.67 22.37 -1.85
C VAL A 160 -0.53 21.69 -2.61
N GLU A 161 -0.62 21.55 -3.94
CA GLU A 161 0.41 20.89 -4.73
C GLU A 161 1.69 21.73 -4.78
N GLU A 162 1.55 23.04 -4.90
CA GLU A 162 2.68 23.97 -4.86
C GLU A 162 3.34 23.97 -3.47
N ILE A 163 2.54 24.04 -2.40
CA ILE A 163 3.04 23.97 -1.03
C ILE A 163 3.82 22.67 -0.80
N TRP A 164 3.25 21.53 -1.24
CA TRP A 164 3.88 20.23 -1.11
C TRP A 164 5.17 20.13 -1.92
N SER A 165 5.19 20.69 -3.13
CA SER A 165 6.39 20.76 -3.97
C SER A 165 7.52 21.50 -3.25
N GLN A 166 7.26 22.69 -2.71
CA GLN A 166 8.25 23.50 -2.01
C GLN A 166 8.74 22.82 -0.71
N PHE A 167 7.83 22.23 0.05
CA PHE A 167 8.17 21.48 1.26
C PHE A 167 9.09 20.29 0.94
N LYS A 168 8.75 19.51 -0.10
CA LYS A 168 9.60 18.40 -0.58
C LYS A 168 11.00 18.86 -0.95
N VAL A 169 11.15 20.02 -1.58
CA VAL A 169 12.48 20.55 -1.93
C VAL A 169 13.32 20.78 -0.68
N ALA A 170 12.75 21.38 0.36
CA ALA A 170 13.46 21.62 1.63
C ALA A 170 13.92 20.30 2.27
N ILE A 171 13.00 19.34 2.41
CA ILE A 171 13.28 18.04 3.04
C ILE A 171 14.28 17.23 2.23
N ASN A 172 14.13 17.12 0.91
CA ASN A 172 15.07 16.36 0.08
C ASN A 172 16.46 17.01 0.08
N THR A 173 16.55 18.34 0.07
CA THR A 173 17.85 19.03 0.18
C THR A 173 18.52 18.76 1.53
N ALA A 174 17.74 18.71 2.61
CA ALA A 174 18.25 18.36 3.93
C ALA A 174 18.73 16.89 3.96
N ILE A 175 17.92 15.97 3.42
CA ILE A 175 18.28 14.56 3.31
C ILE A 175 19.57 14.39 2.50
N ASP A 176 19.70 15.10 1.38
CA ASP A 176 20.88 15.06 0.52
C ASP A 176 22.17 15.49 1.22
N LYS A 177 22.08 16.43 2.15
CA LYS A 177 23.22 16.99 2.88
C LYS A 177 23.59 16.21 4.14
N PHE A 178 22.59 15.71 4.87
CA PHE A 178 22.78 15.23 6.23
C PHE A 178 22.57 13.72 6.39
N VAL A 179 22.11 13.03 5.34
CA VAL A 179 22.00 11.57 5.33
C VAL A 179 23.03 11.00 4.35
N PRO A 180 24.12 10.38 4.85
CA PRO A 180 25.20 9.84 4.03
C PRO A 180 24.76 8.65 3.18
#